data_AF-A0A8B6DNY5-F1
#
_entry.id   AF-A0A8B6DNY5-F1
#
_cell.length_a   1.000
_cell.length_b   1.000
_cell.length_c   1.000
_cell.angle_alpha   90.00
_cell.angle_beta   90.00
_cell.angle_gamma   90.00
#
_symmetry.space_group_name_H-M   'P 1'
#
loop_
_entity.id
_entity.type
_entity.pdbx_description
1 polymer ?
#
loop_
_entity_poly.entity_id
_entity_poly.type
_entity_poly.pdbx_seq_one_letter_code
_entity_poly.pdbx_strand_id
1 'polypeptide(L)'
;MPLVFTNILFVLVPMILNQVYVDASYGLQCIQCDNDHRERFCRESIGTHDNGHGSFTAFTVTLNSNSIKWRRGDIVKYTRVLTNIGNTYNTHTGIFTVVTDGVYAVSAAMIGGPHHQATHYSIRKNGHEMVWLFTGPKFDMAAQTINLALRKGDRLWIVLEWLPVFITHIVHPYHQFSAVLIKPGKF
;
A
#
# COMPACT_ATOMS: atom_id res chain seq x y z
N MET A 1 -1.24 -28.78 53.48
CA MET A 1 -0.90 -27.56 52.72
C MET A 1 -0.95 -27.90 51.23
N PRO A 2 -1.98 -27.46 50.48
CA PRO A 2 -2.12 -27.80 49.07
C PRO A 2 -1.34 -26.82 48.18
N LEU A 3 -0.80 -27.36 47.09
CA LEU A 3 -0.09 -26.67 46.02
C LEU A 3 -1.08 -25.79 45.23
N VAL A 4 -0.78 -24.49 45.13
CA VAL A 4 -1.52 -23.52 44.32
C VAL A 4 -1.01 -23.61 42.89
N PHE A 5 -1.85 -24.12 41.97
CA PHE A 5 -1.61 -24.01 40.54
C PHE A 5 -1.78 -22.54 40.12
N THR A 6 -0.68 -21.93 39.67
CA THR A 6 -0.70 -20.57 39.14
C THR A 6 -1.08 -20.65 37.66
N ASN A 7 -2.27 -20.14 37.32
CA ASN A 7 -2.71 -20.01 35.94
C ASN A 7 -1.79 -19.04 35.20
N ILE A 8 -0.96 -19.55 34.30
CA ILE A 8 -0.21 -18.75 33.33
C ILE A 8 -1.20 -18.36 32.23
N LEU A 9 -1.69 -17.14 32.31
CA LEU A 9 -2.45 -16.49 31.25
C LEU A 9 -1.49 -16.22 30.07
N PHE A 10 -1.45 -17.13 29.10
CA PHE A 10 -0.86 -16.84 27.79
C PHE A 10 -1.73 -15.77 27.11
N VAL A 11 -1.28 -14.52 27.17
CA VAL A 11 -1.79 -13.47 26.29
C VAL A 11 -1.34 -13.84 24.89
N LEU A 12 -2.21 -14.53 24.15
CA LEU A 12 -2.11 -14.65 22.71
C LEU A 12 -2.21 -13.23 22.15
N VAL A 13 -1.07 -12.64 21.78
CA VAL A 13 -1.05 -11.50 20.88
C VAL A 13 -1.64 -12.00 19.57
N PRO A 14 -2.84 -11.55 19.14
CA PRO A 14 -3.33 -11.93 17.84
C PRO A 14 -2.47 -11.20 16.82
N MET A 15 -1.49 -11.90 16.28
CA MET A 15 -0.83 -11.55 15.04
C MET A 15 -1.88 -11.72 13.94
N ILE A 16 -2.74 -10.70 13.78
CA ILE A 16 -3.77 -10.69 12.75
C ILE A 16 -3.03 -10.59 11.42
N LEU A 17 -2.91 -11.73 10.77
CA LEU A 17 -2.53 -11.84 9.38
C LEU A 17 -3.68 -11.22 8.56
N ASN A 18 -3.68 -9.90 8.38
CA ASN A 18 -4.53 -9.22 7.41
C ASN A 18 -4.04 -9.57 6.00
N GLN A 19 -4.29 -10.80 5.56
CA GLN A 19 -4.27 -11.13 4.14
C GLN A 19 -5.54 -10.54 3.53
N VAL A 20 -5.39 -9.40 2.87
CA VAL A 20 -6.38 -8.94 1.89
C VAL A 20 -6.32 -9.93 0.73
N TYR A 21 -7.30 -10.82 0.65
CA TYR A 21 -7.52 -11.66 -0.52
C TYR A 21 -8.14 -10.77 -1.60
N VAL A 22 -7.31 -10.33 -2.56
CA VAL A 22 -7.82 -9.71 -3.79
C VAL A 22 -8.16 -10.86 -4.73
N ASP A 23 -9.44 -11.23 -4.80
CA ASP A 23 -9.93 -12.11 -5.86
C ASP A 23 -9.85 -11.31 -7.17
N ALA A 24 -8.80 -11.55 -7.94
CA ALA A 24 -8.72 -11.11 -9.32
C ALA A 24 -9.56 -12.08 -10.18
N SER A 25 -10.87 -12.09 -9.95
CA SER A 25 -11.83 -12.68 -10.87
C SER A 25 -11.93 -11.74 -12.06
N TYR A 26 -11.04 -11.93 -13.03
CA TYR A 26 -11.21 -11.38 -14.36
C TYR A 26 -12.48 -12.04 -14.90
N GLY A 27 -13.55 -11.27 -15.07
CA GLY A 27 -14.74 -11.73 -15.76
C GLY A 27 -14.37 -12.15 -17.18
N LEU A 28 -14.11 -13.45 -17.37
CA LEU A 28 -14.06 -14.08 -18.67
C LEU A 28 -15.50 -14.08 -19.20
N GLN A 29 -15.89 -13.00 -19.87
CA GLN A 29 -17.08 -13.03 -20.68
C GLN A 29 -16.72 -13.84 -21.94
N CYS A 30 -17.23 -15.07 -22.01
CA CYS A 30 -17.08 -15.91 -23.19
C CYS A 30 -17.60 -15.14 -24.41
N ILE A 31 -16.70 -14.77 -25.31
CA ILE A 31 -17.03 -14.37 -26.67
C ILE A 31 -17.64 -15.61 -27.33
N GLN A 32 -18.79 -15.44 -28.00
CA GLN A 32 -19.54 -16.50 -28.67
C GLN A 32 -18.64 -17.54 -29.35
N CYS A 33 -18.88 -18.82 -29.04
CA CYS A 33 -18.31 -19.94 -29.77
C CYS A 33 -18.93 -19.98 -31.17
N ASP A 34 -18.15 -19.64 -32.20
CA ASP A 34 -18.46 -20.04 -33.57
C ASP A 34 -17.85 -21.42 -33.83
N ASN A 35 -18.65 -22.31 -34.42
CA ASN A 35 -18.32 -23.71 -34.62
C ASN A 35 -17.33 -23.85 -35.78
N ASP A 36 -16.03 -23.83 -35.51
CA ASP A 36 -15.07 -24.41 -36.46
C ASP A 36 -13.83 -25.00 -35.77
N HIS A 37 -13.54 -26.25 -36.11
CA HIS A 37 -12.59 -27.17 -35.47
C HIS A 37 -11.15 -26.93 -35.93
N ARG A 38 -10.53 -25.79 -35.59
CA ARG A 38 -9.06 -25.64 -35.68
C ARG A 38 -8.49 -24.81 -34.52
N GLU A 39 -7.53 -25.41 -33.82
CA GLU A 39 -6.80 -24.85 -32.69
C GLU A 39 -6.38 -23.40 -32.92
N ARG A 40 -6.80 -22.48 -32.03
CA ARG A 40 -6.31 -21.10 -32.00
C ARG A 40 -5.45 -20.88 -30.77
N PHE A 41 -4.18 -20.59 -31.06
CA PHE A 41 -3.20 -20.06 -30.12
C PHE A 41 -3.70 -18.73 -29.56
N CYS A 42 -3.99 -18.65 -28.26
CA CYS A 42 -4.24 -17.38 -27.58
C CYS A 42 -2.94 -16.59 -27.53
N ARG A 43 -2.75 -15.68 -28.49
CA ARG A 43 -1.64 -14.72 -28.49
C ARG A 43 -2.07 -13.53 -27.61
N GLU A 44 -1.56 -13.46 -26.39
CA GLU A 44 -1.72 -12.27 -25.54
C GLU A 44 -1.07 -11.08 -26.27
N SER A 45 -1.90 -10.17 -26.75
CA SER A 45 -1.45 -8.83 -27.11
C SER A 45 -1.56 -7.97 -25.87
N ILE A 46 -0.41 -7.60 -25.28
CA ILE A 46 -0.35 -6.43 -24.41
C ILE A 46 -0.44 -5.21 -25.34
N GLY A 47 -1.67 -4.93 -25.78
CA GLY A 47 -2.04 -3.79 -26.60
C GLY A 47 -3.16 -3.04 -25.90
N THR A 48 -2.88 -1.79 -25.53
CA THR A 48 -3.83 -0.84 -24.94
C THR A 48 -4.99 -0.61 -25.91
N HIS A 49 -6.11 -1.28 -25.68
CA HIS A 49 -7.39 -0.94 -26.32
C HIS A 49 -8.19 -0.09 -25.32
N ASP A 50 -8.11 1.23 -25.48
CA ASP A 50 -8.98 2.20 -24.78
C ASP A 50 -10.42 2.04 -25.29
N ASN A 51 -11.14 1.06 -24.73
CA ASN A 51 -12.57 0.89 -24.89
C ASN A 51 -13.27 1.27 -23.58
N GLY A 52 -13.28 2.54 -23.17
CA GLY A 52 -14.10 3.03 -22.04
C GLY A 52 -13.90 2.36 -20.66
N HIS A 53 -12.96 1.43 -20.54
CA HIS A 53 -12.59 0.77 -19.30
C HIS A 53 -11.69 1.72 -18.52
N GLY A 54 -12.10 2.10 -17.30
CA GLY A 54 -11.35 3.00 -16.44
C GLY A 54 -9.88 2.57 -16.33
N SER A 55 -8.96 3.53 -16.39
CA SER A 55 -7.51 3.26 -16.36
C SER A 55 -7.16 2.45 -15.11
N PHE A 56 -6.58 1.27 -15.33
CA PHE A 56 -6.10 0.39 -14.26
C PHE A 56 -5.03 1.12 -13.43
N THR A 57 -5.15 1.06 -12.11
CA THR A 57 -4.19 1.66 -11.19
C THR A 57 -3.69 0.61 -10.23
N ALA A 58 -2.39 0.39 -10.22
CA ALA A 58 -1.72 -0.42 -9.20
C ALA A 58 -0.29 0.09 -9.04
N PHE A 59 0.10 0.46 -7.83
CA PHE A 59 1.49 0.77 -7.53
C PHE A 59 1.94 0.13 -6.23
N THR A 60 3.23 -0.18 -6.18
CA THR A 60 3.93 -0.58 -4.96
C THR A 60 5.31 0.04 -5.03
N VAL A 61 5.64 0.82 -4.00
CA VAL A 61 6.89 1.56 -3.90
C VAL A 61 7.52 1.33 -2.53
N THR A 62 8.85 1.27 -2.52
CA THR A 62 9.65 1.09 -1.31
C THR A 62 10.71 2.18 -1.20
N LEU A 63 11.33 2.29 -0.03
CA LEU A 63 12.55 3.09 0.08
C LEU A 63 13.72 2.40 -0.62
N ASN A 64 14.69 3.20 -1.05
CA ASN A 64 15.99 2.72 -1.47
C ASN A 64 16.93 2.68 -0.23
N SER A 65 17.97 1.85 -0.27
CA SER A 65 18.91 1.61 0.84
C SER A 65 19.82 2.78 1.22
N ASN A 66 19.53 3.99 0.72
CA ASN A 66 20.33 5.19 0.97
C ASN A 66 19.85 5.90 2.25
N SER A 67 20.76 6.61 2.91
CA SER A 67 20.42 7.44 4.07
C SER A 67 19.56 8.63 3.62
N ILE A 68 18.26 8.58 3.91
CA ILE A 68 17.34 9.70 3.67
C ILE A 68 17.17 10.47 4.99
N LYS A 69 17.43 11.78 4.96
CA LYS A 69 17.16 12.66 6.10
C LYS A 69 15.75 13.21 5.97
N TRP A 70 14.86 12.85 6.90
CA TRP A 70 13.52 13.43 7.01
C TRP A 70 13.37 14.29 8.26
N ARG A 71 12.42 15.21 8.18
CA ARG A 71 11.95 16.08 9.26
C ARG A 71 10.48 15.78 9.53
N ARG A 72 10.01 16.12 10.74
CA ARG A 72 8.58 16.14 11.02
C ARG A 72 7.86 17.02 9.99
N GLY A 73 6.75 16.53 9.47
CA GLY A 73 5.94 17.18 8.46
C GLY A 73 6.37 16.87 7.02
N ASP A 74 7.49 16.19 6.81
CA ASP A 74 7.93 15.83 5.46
C ASP A 74 7.00 14.78 4.85
N ILE A 75 6.79 14.92 3.53
CA ILE A 75 6.20 13.86 2.71
C ILE A 75 7.26 12.78 2.49
N VAL A 76 6.91 11.54 2.78
CA VAL A 76 7.79 10.39 2.56
C VAL A 76 7.89 10.11 1.06
N LYS A 77 9.09 10.24 0.51
CA LYS A 77 9.38 9.99 -0.91
C LYS A 77 9.94 8.59 -1.09
N TYR A 78 9.12 7.68 -1.61
CA TYR A 78 9.54 6.33 -1.95
C TYR A 78 10.16 6.33 -3.35
N THR A 79 11.46 6.12 -3.42
CA THR A 79 12.21 6.28 -4.68
C THR A 79 12.38 4.97 -5.45
N ARG A 80 12.14 3.81 -4.82
CA ARG A 80 12.25 2.50 -5.48
C ARG A 80 10.87 2.01 -5.88
N VAL A 81 10.65 1.82 -7.17
CA VAL A 81 9.36 1.39 -7.73
C VAL A 81 9.40 -0.11 -8.00
N LEU A 82 8.47 -0.86 -7.41
CA LEU A 82 8.22 -2.27 -7.75
C LEU A 82 7.16 -2.38 -8.84
N THR A 83 6.12 -1.56 -8.76
CA THR A 83 5.03 -1.48 -9.74
C THR A 83 4.47 -0.07 -9.76
N ASN A 84 4.09 0.45 -10.93
CA ASN A 84 3.40 1.73 -11.08
C ASN A 84 2.54 1.74 -12.35
N ILE A 85 1.61 0.80 -12.44
CA ILE A 85 0.63 0.70 -13.52
C ILE A 85 -0.30 1.92 -13.46
N GLY A 86 -0.51 2.55 -14.62
CA GLY A 86 -1.22 3.83 -14.74
C GLY A 86 -0.36 5.05 -14.40
N ASN A 87 0.92 4.88 -14.05
CA ASN A 87 1.87 5.95 -13.72
C ASN A 87 1.32 6.98 -12.72
N THR A 88 0.64 6.47 -11.68
CA THR A 88 -0.16 7.28 -10.75
C THR A 88 0.63 7.76 -9.53
N TYR A 89 1.73 7.07 -9.20
CA TYR A 89 2.64 7.49 -8.15
C TYR A 89 3.83 8.28 -8.71
N ASN A 90 4.14 9.43 -8.12
CA ASN A 90 5.27 10.27 -8.50
C ASN A 90 6.38 10.21 -7.44
N THR A 91 7.51 9.58 -7.80
CA THR A 91 8.68 9.37 -6.91
C THR A 91 9.39 10.65 -6.48
N HIS A 92 9.29 11.73 -7.25
CA HIS A 92 9.92 13.02 -6.92
C HIS A 92 9.15 13.78 -5.84
N THR A 93 7.82 13.57 -5.79
CA THR A 93 6.91 14.24 -4.86
C THR A 93 6.51 13.37 -3.68
N GLY A 94 6.49 12.04 -3.84
CA GLY A 94 5.97 11.10 -2.85
C GLY A 94 4.46 10.85 -2.93
N ILE A 95 3.81 11.33 -4.00
CA ILE A 95 2.35 11.49 -4.05
C ILE A 95 1.73 10.53 -5.07
N PHE A 96 0.69 9.82 -4.63
CA PHE A 96 -0.23 9.07 -5.46
C PHE A 96 -1.39 9.98 -5.91
N THR A 97 -1.64 10.06 -7.22
CA THR A 97 -2.75 10.83 -7.79
C THR A 97 -3.74 9.89 -8.48
N VAL A 98 -5.00 9.98 -8.06
CA VAL A 98 -6.08 9.13 -8.57
C VAL A 98 -6.47 9.58 -9.98
N VAL A 99 -6.42 8.67 -10.94
CA VAL A 99 -6.73 8.94 -12.37
C VAL A 99 -8.12 8.45 -12.79
N THR A 100 -8.73 7.58 -12.00
CA THR A 100 -10.03 6.92 -12.26
C THR A 100 -10.88 6.98 -11.00
N ASP A 101 -12.17 7.34 -11.10
CA ASP A 101 -13.10 7.23 -9.98
C ASP A 101 -13.24 5.76 -9.56
N GLY A 102 -13.17 5.45 -8.27
CA GLY A 102 -13.33 4.07 -7.83
C GLY A 102 -13.12 3.82 -6.34
N VAL A 103 -13.24 2.55 -5.96
CA VAL A 103 -12.82 2.07 -4.64
C VAL A 103 -11.39 1.55 -4.75
N TYR A 104 -10.52 2.03 -3.86
CA TYR A 104 -9.11 1.70 -3.82
C TYR A 104 -8.75 1.05 -2.48
N ALA A 105 -7.92 0.01 -2.50
CA ALA A 105 -7.16 -0.42 -1.33
C ALA A 105 -5.85 0.36 -1.31
N VAL A 106 -5.58 1.07 -0.22
CA VAL A 106 -4.36 1.82 0.02
C VAL A 106 -3.68 1.23 1.25
N SER A 107 -2.44 0.79 1.11
CA SER A 107 -1.69 0.15 2.18
C SER A 107 -0.34 0.82 2.38
N ALA A 108 0.08 0.90 3.64
CA ALA A 108 1.39 1.36 4.02
C ALA A 108 1.95 0.44 5.11
N ALA A 109 3.25 0.18 5.05
CA ALA A 109 3.98 -0.51 6.09
C ALA A 109 5.30 0.21 6.34
N MET A 110 5.73 0.21 7.59
CA MET A 110 6.92 0.92 8.03
C MET A 110 7.50 0.28 9.27
N ILE A 111 8.78 0.53 9.47
CA ILE A 111 9.53 0.07 10.62
C ILE A 111 10.04 1.28 11.41
N GLY A 112 10.00 1.15 12.73
CA GLY A 112 10.56 2.09 13.68
C GLY A 112 12.07 2.25 13.52
N GLY A 113 12.60 3.34 14.06
CA GLY A 113 14.00 3.68 13.96
C GLY A 113 14.91 2.80 14.83
N PRO A 114 16.23 2.84 14.56
CA PRO A 114 17.22 2.33 15.50
C PRO A 114 17.20 3.15 16.80
N HIS A 115 17.92 2.68 17.83
CA HIS A 115 18.11 3.39 19.10
C HIS A 115 16.83 3.69 19.89
N HIS A 116 15.89 2.76 19.92
CA HIS A 116 14.66 2.84 20.74
C HIS A 116 13.70 3.98 20.36
N GLN A 117 13.72 4.40 19.09
CA GLN A 117 12.92 5.52 18.63
C GLN A 117 11.67 5.03 17.91
N ALA A 118 10.50 5.31 18.49
CA ALA A 118 9.23 5.22 17.81
C ALA A 118 9.19 6.20 16.62
N THR A 119 8.41 5.87 15.61
CA THR A 119 8.18 6.72 14.44
C THR A 119 6.72 6.67 14.06
N HIS A 120 6.11 7.84 13.88
CA HIS A 120 4.69 7.92 13.58
C HIS A 120 4.49 8.60 12.24
N TYR A 121 3.58 8.05 11.46
CA TYR A 121 3.25 8.54 10.14
C TYR A 121 1.74 8.55 9.97
N SER A 122 1.27 9.34 9.02
CA SER A 122 -0.13 9.36 8.63
C SER A 122 -0.29 9.14 7.13
N ILE A 123 -1.35 8.43 6.75
CA ILE A 123 -1.85 8.45 5.37
C ILE A 123 -2.75 9.67 5.25
N ARG A 124 -2.44 10.57 4.32
CA ARG A 124 -3.25 11.75 4.04
C ARG A 124 -3.96 11.66 2.70
N LYS A 125 -5.15 12.24 2.64
CA LYS A 125 -5.93 12.49 1.41
C LYS A 125 -6.19 13.99 1.31
N ASN A 126 -5.72 14.63 0.25
CA ASN A 126 -5.93 16.08 -0.01
C ASN A 126 -5.59 16.97 1.20
N GLY A 127 -4.58 16.59 1.99
CA GLY A 127 -4.14 17.31 3.20
C GLY A 127 -4.82 16.87 4.49
N HIS A 128 -5.95 16.18 4.41
CA HIS A 128 -6.66 15.62 5.55
C HIS A 128 -6.07 14.27 5.94
N GLU A 129 -5.99 14.04 7.24
CA GLU A 129 -5.52 12.80 7.81
C GLU A 129 -6.57 11.70 7.71
N MET A 130 -6.16 10.51 7.25
CA MET A 130 -7.05 9.36 7.12
C MET A 130 -6.82 8.35 8.26
N VAL A 131 -5.58 7.91 8.43
CA VAL A 131 -5.16 6.96 9.47
C VAL A 131 -3.71 7.20 9.88
N TRP A 132 -3.36 6.77 11.09
CA TRP A 132 -1.99 6.78 11.62
C TRP A 132 -1.36 5.39 11.59
N LEU A 133 -0.05 5.38 11.47
CA LEU A 133 0.81 4.23 11.67
C LEU A 133 1.77 4.56 12.82
N PHE A 134 1.62 3.85 13.94
CA PHE A 134 2.43 4.01 15.15
C PHE A 134 3.39 2.84 15.27
N THR A 135 4.69 3.10 15.10
CA THR A 135 5.72 2.10 15.42
C THR A 135 6.20 2.29 16.85
N GLY A 136 6.44 1.19 17.54
CA GLY A 136 7.18 1.15 18.79
C GLY A 136 8.71 1.27 18.60
N PRO A 137 9.47 1.15 19.70
CA PRO A 137 10.93 1.16 19.66
C PRO A 137 11.49 -0.17 19.09
N LYS A 138 12.80 -0.18 18.78
CA LYS A 138 13.57 -1.39 18.42
C LYS A 138 13.04 -2.12 17.17
N PHE A 139 12.94 -1.40 16.05
CA PHE A 139 12.50 -1.98 14.78
C PHE A 139 11.09 -2.58 14.81
N ASP A 140 10.21 -2.05 15.68
CA ASP A 140 8.80 -2.42 15.64
C ASP A 140 8.17 -2.00 14.32
N MET A 141 7.19 -2.76 13.85
CA MET A 141 6.56 -2.54 12.54
C MET A 141 5.10 -2.13 12.70
N ALA A 142 4.71 -1.14 11.91
CA ALA A 142 3.32 -0.73 11.79
C ALA A 142 2.88 -0.89 10.34
N ALA A 143 1.68 -1.43 10.16
CA ALA A 143 1.05 -1.55 8.87
C ALA A 143 -0.41 -1.13 8.97
N GLN A 144 -0.91 -0.47 7.92
CA GLN A 144 -2.31 -0.10 7.78
C GLN A 144 -2.76 -0.34 6.35
N THR A 145 -4.00 -0.78 6.21
CA THR A 145 -4.69 -0.84 4.92
C THR A 145 -6.06 -0.20 5.08
N ILE A 146 -6.36 0.74 4.19
CA ILE A 146 -7.65 1.44 4.16
C ILE A 146 -8.28 1.27 2.78
N ASN A 147 -9.59 1.03 2.77
CA ASN A 147 -10.38 1.00 1.54
C ASN A 147 -11.13 2.32 1.43
N LEU A 148 -10.89 3.07 0.35
CA LEU A 148 -11.44 4.40 0.16
C LEU A 148 -12.14 4.51 -1.20
N ALA A 149 -13.33 5.13 -1.19
CA ALA A 149 -13.90 5.73 -2.39
C ALA A 149 -13.10 7.00 -2.73
N LEU A 150 -12.45 6.98 -3.89
CA LEU A 150 -11.60 8.07 -4.37
C LEU A 150 -12.12 8.57 -5.72
N ARG A 151 -12.01 9.88 -5.92
CA ARG A 151 -12.36 10.55 -7.17
C ARG A 151 -11.10 10.91 -7.93
N LYS A 152 -11.21 10.95 -9.25
CA LYS A 152 -10.17 11.46 -10.13
C LYS A 152 -9.70 12.84 -9.63
N GLY A 153 -8.40 12.98 -9.44
CA GLY A 153 -7.76 14.18 -8.89
C GLY A 153 -7.51 14.14 -7.39
N ASP A 154 -8.09 13.18 -6.64
CA ASP A 154 -7.71 12.95 -5.26
C ASP A 154 -6.22 12.59 -5.17
N ARG A 155 -5.54 13.15 -4.16
CA ARG A 155 -4.11 12.97 -3.93
C ARG A 155 -3.88 12.37 -2.56
N LEU A 156 -3.07 11.32 -2.51
CA LEU A 156 -2.71 10.63 -1.28
C LEU A 156 -1.19 10.57 -1.11
N TRP A 157 -0.74 10.69 0.13
CA TRP A 157 0.66 10.60 0.48
C TRP A 157 0.85 10.23 1.95
N ILE A 158 2.08 9.80 2.27
CA ILE A 158 2.49 9.51 3.64
C ILE A 158 3.20 10.74 4.21
N VAL A 159 2.79 11.19 5.39
CA VAL A 159 3.48 12.25 6.15
C VAL A 159 4.13 11.64 7.36
N LEU A 160 5.33 12.12 7.66
CA LEU A 160 6.03 11.80 8.89
C LEU A 160 5.61 12.76 10.01
N GLU A 161 4.75 12.27 10.91
CA GLU A 161 4.17 13.09 11.97
C GLU A 161 5.08 13.20 13.20
N TRP A 162 5.87 12.15 13.47
CA TRP A 162 6.76 12.15 14.63
C TRP A 162 8.06 11.39 14.37
N LEU A 163 9.17 12.09 14.61
CA LEU A 163 10.51 11.53 14.79
C LEU A 163 11.19 12.19 15.99
N PRO A 164 11.87 11.43 16.86
CA PRO A 164 12.66 12.01 17.94
C PRO A 164 14.06 12.45 17.47
N VAL A 165 14.67 11.80 16.47
CA VAL A 165 15.98 12.18 15.88
C VAL A 165 16.03 11.75 14.39
N PHE A 166 16.87 12.40 13.57
CA PHE A 166 17.15 12.01 12.18
C PHE A 166 17.48 10.51 12.09
N ILE A 167 16.56 9.70 11.56
CA ILE A 167 16.84 8.29 11.34
C ILE A 167 17.73 8.17 10.12
N THR A 168 18.98 7.85 10.38
CA THR A 168 19.89 7.29 9.40
C THR A 168 19.93 5.79 9.64
N HIS A 169 19.73 5.01 8.58
CA HIS A 169 19.93 3.56 8.52
C HIS A 169 18.74 2.68 8.87
N ILE A 170 17.90 2.49 7.85
CA ILE A 170 17.19 1.24 7.65
C ILE A 170 17.72 0.68 6.32
N VAL A 171 18.64 -0.29 6.39
CA VAL A 171 19.50 -0.76 5.27
C VAL A 171 18.71 -1.56 4.20
N HIS A 172 17.42 -1.82 4.42
CA HIS A 172 16.59 -2.67 3.56
C HIS A 172 15.18 -2.07 3.37
N PRO A 173 14.46 -2.44 2.29
CA PRO A 173 13.16 -1.86 1.94
C PRO A 173 12.02 -2.37 2.85
N TYR A 174 12.07 -2.08 4.16
CA TYR A 174 10.97 -2.42 5.09
C TYR A 174 9.81 -1.42 5.03
N HIS A 175 10.08 -0.23 4.48
CA HIS A 175 9.05 0.79 4.24
C HIS A 175 8.41 0.56 2.88
N GLN A 176 7.09 0.45 2.87
CA GLN A 176 6.28 0.22 1.68
C GLN A 176 5.08 1.17 1.67
N PHE A 177 4.74 1.66 0.49
CA PHE A 177 3.46 2.31 0.20
C PHE A 177 2.89 1.71 -1.10
N SER A 178 1.62 1.36 -1.10
CA SER A 178 0.98 0.69 -2.22
C SER A 178 -0.49 1.08 -2.32
N ALA A 179 -1.02 1.10 -3.55
CA ALA A 179 -2.46 1.13 -3.76
C ALA A 179 -2.86 0.34 -5.00
N VAL A 180 -4.08 -0.17 -5.00
CA VAL A 180 -4.71 -0.83 -6.15
C VAL A 180 -6.17 -0.39 -6.29
N LEU A 181 -6.59 -0.13 -7.52
CA LEU A 181 -8.00 0.07 -7.86
C LEU A 181 -8.73 -1.27 -7.76
N ILE A 182 -9.63 -1.39 -6.78
CA ILE A 182 -10.47 -2.59 -6.60
C ILE A 182 -11.58 -2.60 -7.64
N LYS A 183 -12.27 -1.45 -7.77
CA LYS A 183 -13.42 -1.33 -8.68
C LYS A 183 -13.56 0.10 -9.20
N PRO A 184 -13.56 0.32 -10.53
CA PRO A 184 -13.90 1.61 -11.10
C PRO A 184 -15.38 1.93 -10.91
N GLY A 185 -15.71 3.20 -10.71
CA GLY A 185 -17.08 3.67 -10.57
C GLY A 185 -17.18 4.92 -9.71
N LYS A 186 -18.33 5.59 -9.79
CA LYS A 186 -18.67 6.69 -8.90
C LYS A 186 -19.35 6.11 -7.66
N PHE A 187 -18.84 6.46 -6.50
CA PHE A 187 -19.33 6.05 -5.19
C PHE A 187 -19.63 7.28 -4.34
#